data_AF-A0A3D4EJB0-F1
#
_entry.id   AF-A0A3D4EJB0-F1
#
_cell.length_a   1.000
_cell.length_b   1.000
_cell.length_c   1.000
_cell.angle_alpha   90.00
_cell.angle_beta   90.00
_cell.angle_gamma   90.00
#
_symmetry.space_group_name_H-M   'P 1'
#
loop_
_entity.id
_entity.type
_entity.pdbx_description
1 polymer ?
#
loop_
_entity_poly.entity_id
_entity_poly.type
_entity_poly.pdbx_seq_one_letter_code
_entity_poly.pdbx_strand_id
1 'polypeptide(L)'
;LFAVNLSSDFDAPVTVDFDALQFAEATFDEPQTYLYEPNAALLKLGAFNWISEHYALDKLAVNTQLYTSEKLIEFPGRRFKIKDRIPYSKKTISQLLKGTQAHITTRNFKASVADLRKKFKIKSGGERYIFFTTLENGKSLMLDCEKS
;
A
#
# COMPACT_ATOMS: atom_id res chain seq x y z
N LEU A 1 18.88 13.52 -5.75
CA LEU A 1 18.92 12.39 -4.80
C LEU A 1 18.73 11.07 -5.56
N PHE A 2 19.28 9.95 -5.06
CA PHE A 2 19.20 8.64 -5.74
C PHE A 2 18.50 7.57 -4.89
N ALA A 3 17.39 7.08 -5.44
CA ALA A 3 16.58 5.89 -5.15
C ALA A 3 17.14 4.53 -5.57
N VAL A 4 17.97 3.81 -4.79
CA VAL A 4 18.45 2.46 -5.20
C VAL A 4 17.80 1.35 -4.38
N ASN A 5 17.10 0.42 -5.04
CA ASN A 5 16.63 -0.82 -4.43
C ASN A 5 17.63 -1.97 -4.68
N LEU A 6 17.60 -3.00 -3.83
CA LEU A 6 18.54 -4.13 -3.89
C LEU A 6 17.85 -5.51 -4.01
N SER A 7 16.52 -5.54 -4.19
CA SER A 7 15.74 -6.80 -4.11
C SER A 7 14.31 -6.73 -4.67
N SER A 8 14.07 -6.12 -5.83
CA SER A 8 12.75 -6.17 -6.49
C SER A 8 12.83 -6.31 -8.00
N ASP A 9 11.79 -6.90 -8.59
CA ASP A 9 11.54 -7.00 -10.05
C ASP A 9 11.71 -5.67 -10.84
N PHE A 10 11.78 -4.52 -10.14
CA PHE A 10 12.11 -3.20 -10.68
C PHE A 10 13.45 -2.69 -10.11
N ASP A 11 14.56 -2.99 -10.80
CA ASP A 11 15.94 -2.65 -10.37
C ASP A 11 16.43 -1.27 -10.86
N ALA A 12 15.61 -0.53 -11.63
CA ALA A 12 16.00 0.79 -12.12
C ALA A 12 16.14 1.81 -10.96
N PRO A 13 17.28 2.50 -10.83
CA PRO A 13 17.44 3.53 -9.81
C PRO A 13 16.55 4.75 -10.12
N VAL A 14 15.78 5.18 -9.12
CA VAL A 14 14.91 6.37 -9.25
C VAL A 14 15.72 7.61 -8.92
N THR A 15 15.97 8.47 -9.90
CA THR A 15 16.57 9.78 -9.64
C THR A 15 15.47 10.77 -9.27
N VAL A 16 15.60 11.39 -8.11
CA VAL A 16 14.64 12.37 -7.59
C VAL A 16 15.36 13.71 -7.48
N ASP A 17 14.88 14.72 -8.19
CA ASP A 17 15.39 16.08 -8.03
C ASP A 17 15.02 16.65 -6.64
N PHE A 18 15.86 17.53 -6.08
CA PHE A 18 15.65 18.04 -4.72
C PHE A 18 14.49 19.04 -4.65
N ASP A 19 14.39 19.97 -5.61
CA ASP A 19 13.32 20.96 -5.63
C ASP A 19 11.99 20.26 -5.95
N ALA A 20 11.98 19.34 -6.93
CA ALA A 20 10.81 18.51 -7.21
C ALA A 20 10.36 17.69 -5.98
N LEU A 21 11.30 17.19 -5.15
CA LEU A 21 10.96 16.49 -3.90
C LEU A 21 10.37 17.44 -2.84
N GLN A 22 10.91 18.65 -2.73
CA GLN A 22 10.54 19.63 -1.71
C GLN A 22 9.18 20.27 -1.98
N PHE A 23 8.87 20.56 -3.24
CA PHE A 23 7.66 21.30 -3.62
C PHE A 23 6.50 20.41 -4.10
N ALA A 24 6.69 19.09 -4.18
CA ALA A 24 5.64 18.19 -4.64
C ALA A 24 4.39 18.18 -3.74
N GLU A 25 3.23 18.24 -4.38
CA GLU A 25 1.93 18.11 -3.74
C GLU A 25 1.33 16.73 -3.98
N ALA A 26 0.52 16.24 -3.03
CA ALA A 26 -0.15 14.96 -3.18
C ALA A 26 -1.63 15.15 -3.45
N THR A 27 -2.17 14.35 -4.37
CA THR A 27 -3.60 14.12 -4.49
C THR A 27 -4.04 12.97 -3.58
N PHE A 28 -5.33 12.92 -3.25
CA PHE A 28 -5.89 11.94 -2.32
C PHE A 28 -7.23 11.41 -2.82
N ASP A 29 -7.42 10.10 -2.73
CA ASP A 29 -8.67 9.44 -3.09
C ASP A 29 -8.88 8.15 -2.29
N GLU A 30 -10.13 7.66 -2.30
CA GLU A 30 -10.48 6.31 -1.88
C GLU A 30 -9.82 5.26 -2.80
N PRO A 31 -9.61 4.01 -2.36
CA PRO A 31 -8.89 3.01 -3.14
C PRO A 31 -9.56 2.71 -4.49
N GLN A 32 -8.87 2.97 -5.60
CA GLN A 32 -9.29 2.71 -6.97
C GLN A 32 -8.98 1.24 -7.36
N THR A 33 -8.69 0.93 -8.62
CA THR A 33 -8.52 -0.45 -9.12
C THR A 33 -7.21 -1.10 -8.69
N TYR A 34 -6.13 -0.32 -8.67
CA TYR A 34 -4.77 -0.80 -8.36
C TYR A 34 -4.24 -0.14 -7.09
N LEU A 35 -3.40 -0.88 -6.36
CA LEU A 35 -2.74 -0.44 -5.13
C LEU A 35 -1.22 -0.54 -5.29
N TYR A 36 -0.51 0.47 -4.80
CA TYR A 36 0.94 0.57 -4.90
C TYR A 36 1.56 0.77 -3.51
N GLU A 37 2.59 -0.02 -3.20
CA GLU A 37 3.43 0.15 -2.01
C GLU A 37 4.88 0.43 -2.46
N PRO A 38 5.45 1.62 -2.19
CA PRO A 38 6.79 1.98 -2.65
C PRO A 38 7.87 1.04 -2.14
N ASN A 39 8.96 0.94 -2.89
CA ASN A 39 10.15 0.24 -2.42
C ASN A 39 10.79 0.90 -1.19
N ALA A 40 11.67 0.17 -0.50
CA ALA A 40 12.31 0.64 0.73
C ALA A 40 13.19 1.89 0.53
N ALA A 41 13.68 2.15 -0.69
CA ALA A 41 14.54 3.27 -0.99
C ALA A 41 13.74 4.58 -1.08
N LEU A 42 12.60 4.56 -1.79
CA LEU A 42 11.66 5.69 -1.84
C LEU A 42 11.03 5.99 -0.48
N LEU A 43 10.73 4.96 0.32
CA LEU A 43 10.26 5.15 1.70
C LEU A 43 11.31 5.85 2.58
N LYS A 44 12.60 5.54 2.40
CA LYS A 44 13.71 6.17 3.14
C LYS A 44 13.99 7.61 2.69
N LEU A 45 13.77 7.95 1.41
CA LEU A 45 13.87 9.33 0.93
C LEU A 45 12.72 10.23 1.40
N GLY A 46 11.65 9.67 1.97
CA GLY A 46 10.47 10.44 2.36
C GLY A 46 9.69 11.02 1.18
N ALA A 47 9.85 10.45 -0.02
CA ALA A 47 9.36 10.98 -1.30
C ALA A 47 7.83 10.86 -1.49
N PHE A 48 7.04 11.01 -0.42
CA PHE A 48 5.64 10.59 -0.40
C PHE A 48 4.74 11.44 -1.29
N ASN A 49 4.92 12.76 -1.32
CA ASN A 49 4.13 13.61 -2.20
C ASN A 49 4.67 13.54 -3.63
N TRP A 50 5.99 13.54 -3.79
CA TRP A 50 6.65 13.37 -5.09
C TRP A 50 6.21 12.10 -5.81
N ILE A 51 6.00 10.98 -5.11
CA ILE A 51 5.42 9.76 -5.71
C ILE A 51 4.02 10.01 -6.27
N SER A 52 3.18 10.76 -5.55
CA SER A 52 1.81 11.05 -5.97
C SER A 52 1.80 11.89 -7.24
N GLU A 53 2.55 12.99 -7.24
CA GLU A 53 2.66 13.91 -8.39
C GLU A 53 3.34 13.25 -9.60
N HIS A 54 4.54 12.67 -9.41
CA HIS A 54 5.38 12.17 -10.50
C HIS A 54 4.79 10.96 -11.22
N TYR A 55 4.09 10.07 -10.50
CA TYR A 55 3.44 8.89 -11.07
C TYR A 55 1.95 9.09 -11.35
N ALA A 56 1.40 10.28 -11.08
CA ALA A 56 -0.04 10.58 -11.14
C ALA A 56 -0.88 9.53 -10.38
N LEU A 57 -0.54 9.30 -9.12
CA LEU A 57 -1.20 8.35 -8.22
C LEU A 57 -1.78 9.06 -6.99
N ASP A 58 -3.00 8.73 -6.60
CA ASP A 58 -3.62 9.28 -5.40
C ASP A 58 -3.13 8.57 -4.14
N LYS A 59 -2.81 9.31 -3.07
CA LYS A 59 -2.52 8.75 -1.74
C LYS A 59 -3.83 8.39 -1.03
N LEU A 60 -3.84 7.27 -0.31
CA LEU A 60 -5.03 6.89 0.49
C LEU A 60 -5.23 7.76 1.76
N ALA A 61 -4.16 8.36 2.27
CA ALA A 61 -4.17 9.35 3.35
C ALA A 61 -2.79 10.03 3.48
N VAL A 62 -2.71 11.18 4.15
CA VAL A 62 -1.46 11.93 4.39
C VAL A 62 -0.36 11.05 5.01
N ASN A 63 -0.73 10.26 6.03
CA ASN A 63 0.14 9.34 6.78
C ASN A 63 0.13 7.89 6.25
N THR A 64 -0.54 7.63 5.12
CA THR A 64 -0.63 6.30 4.52
C THR A 64 0.28 6.21 3.30
N GLN A 65 1.35 5.44 3.40
CA GLN A 65 2.30 5.19 2.30
C GLN A 65 1.78 4.11 1.32
N LEU A 66 0.53 4.26 0.90
CA LEU A 66 -0.13 3.46 -0.13
C LEU A 66 -0.80 4.42 -1.11
N TYR A 67 -0.68 4.08 -2.39
CA TYR A 67 -1.16 4.90 -3.50
C TYR A 67 -2.09 4.08 -4.37
N THR A 68 -2.91 4.73 -5.19
CA THR A 68 -3.93 4.06 -5.99
C THR A 68 -4.12 4.72 -7.37
N SER A 69 -4.65 3.95 -8.32
CA SER A 69 -5.06 4.42 -9.64
C SER A 69 -6.09 3.47 -10.29
N GLU A 70 -6.86 3.96 -11.26
CA GLU A 70 -7.74 3.13 -12.09
C GLU A 70 -6.96 2.23 -13.06
N LYS A 71 -5.82 2.71 -13.57
CA LYS A 71 -4.99 2.06 -14.59
C LYS A 71 -3.69 1.55 -13.97
N LEU A 72 -3.29 0.33 -14.34
CA LEU A 72 -2.00 -0.23 -13.92
C LEU A 72 -0.86 0.56 -14.59
N ILE A 73 0.12 0.99 -13.80
CA ILE A 73 1.34 1.65 -14.29
C ILE A 73 2.59 0.86 -13.90
N GLU A 74 3.69 1.13 -14.58
CA GLU A 74 5.03 0.76 -14.09
C GLU A 74 5.39 1.61 -12.87
N PHE A 75 5.89 0.95 -11.82
CA PHE A 75 6.05 1.59 -10.52
C PHE A 75 7.21 0.95 -9.73
N PRO A 76 8.14 1.75 -9.16
CA PRO A 76 9.27 1.28 -8.34
C PRO A 76 8.83 0.80 -6.93
N GLY A 77 8.11 -0.31 -6.89
CA GLY A 77 7.55 -0.89 -5.68
C GLY A 77 6.76 -2.17 -5.96
N ARG A 78 5.88 -2.56 -5.04
CA ARG A 78 4.98 -3.70 -5.23
C ARG A 78 3.60 -3.20 -5.66
N ARG A 79 3.09 -3.79 -6.75
CA ARG A 79 1.82 -3.45 -7.42
C ARG A 79 0.80 -4.54 -7.17
N PHE A 80 -0.46 -4.16 -6.99
CA PHE A 80 -1.54 -5.09 -6.69
C PHE A 80 -2.84 -4.67 -7.36
N LYS A 81 -3.68 -5.65 -7.72
CA LYS A 81 -5.06 -5.42 -8.13
C LYS A 81 -5.97 -5.60 -6.93
N ILE A 82 -6.76 -4.58 -6.59
CA ILE A 82 -7.75 -4.65 -5.52
C ILE A 82 -8.91 -5.52 -6.01
N LYS A 83 -9.23 -6.57 -5.26
CA LYS A 83 -10.37 -7.46 -5.48
C LYS A 83 -11.57 -6.99 -4.66
N ASP A 84 -11.36 -6.72 -3.38
CA ASP A 84 -12.40 -6.27 -2.46
C ASP A 84 -11.93 -5.14 -1.53
N ARG A 85 -12.89 -4.27 -1.14
CA ARG A 85 -12.71 -3.14 -0.22
C ARG A 85 -13.69 -3.30 0.95
N ILE A 86 -13.19 -3.74 2.10
CA ILE A 86 -14.03 -4.21 3.21
C ILE A 86 -13.85 -3.30 4.43
N PRO A 87 -14.89 -2.55 4.87
CA PRO A 87 -14.85 -1.77 6.10
C PRO A 87 -14.44 -2.61 7.31
N TYR A 88 -13.61 -2.07 8.20
CA TYR A 88 -13.01 -2.87 9.27
C TYR A 88 -14.04 -3.38 10.29
N SER A 89 -14.44 -4.64 10.12
CA SER A 89 -15.36 -5.37 10.99
C SER A 89 -14.73 -6.66 11.48
N LYS A 90 -14.61 -6.83 12.80
CA LYS A 90 -14.04 -8.04 13.41
C LYS A 90 -14.81 -9.31 12.98
N LYS A 91 -16.13 -9.21 12.78
CA LYS A 91 -17.01 -10.32 12.39
C LYS A 91 -16.78 -10.68 10.92
N THR A 92 -16.93 -9.71 10.02
CA THR A 92 -16.82 -9.90 8.57
C THR A 92 -15.43 -10.41 8.18
N ILE A 93 -14.37 -9.81 8.72
CA ILE A 93 -12.98 -10.18 8.40
C ILE A 93 -12.64 -11.58 8.94
N SER A 94 -13.19 -11.97 10.10
CA SER A 94 -13.06 -13.33 10.62
C SER A 94 -13.83 -14.37 9.78
N GLN A 95 -14.89 -13.98 9.07
CA GLN A 95 -15.57 -14.88 8.12
C GLN A 95 -14.76 -15.06 6.83
N LEU A 96 -14.08 -14.01 6.35
CA LEU A 96 -13.34 -14.02 5.08
C LEU A 96 -11.91 -14.59 5.18
N LEU A 97 -11.24 -14.47 6.33
CA LEU A 97 -9.81 -14.78 6.48
C LEU A 97 -9.49 -15.89 7.50
N LYS A 98 -10.47 -16.44 8.23
CA LYS A 98 -10.18 -17.46 9.26
C LYS A 98 -9.65 -18.75 8.65
N GLY A 99 -8.39 -19.07 8.96
CA GLY A 99 -7.70 -20.26 8.48
C GLY A 99 -7.07 -20.12 7.10
N THR A 100 -7.21 -18.97 6.42
CA THR A 100 -6.59 -18.73 5.12
C THR A 100 -5.08 -18.50 5.25
N GLN A 101 -4.38 -18.60 4.12
CA GLN A 101 -3.02 -18.10 3.96
C GLN A 101 -3.08 -16.74 3.27
N ALA A 102 -2.37 -15.76 3.83
CA ALA A 102 -2.16 -14.48 3.16
C ALA A 102 -0.86 -13.80 3.61
N HIS A 103 -0.31 -12.98 2.72
CA HIS A 103 0.59 -11.88 3.06
C HIS A 103 -0.24 -10.76 3.71
N ILE A 104 0.29 -10.13 4.76
CA ILE A 104 -0.42 -9.05 5.48
C ILE A 104 0.50 -7.85 5.63
N THR A 105 -0.01 -6.69 5.23
CA THR A 105 0.65 -5.39 5.39
C THR A 105 -0.25 -4.45 6.19
N THR A 106 0.35 -3.66 7.07
CA THR A 106 -0.32 -2.53 7.75
C THR A 106 0.34 -1.22 7.34
N ARG A 107 -0.48 -0.18 7.09
CA ARG A 107 -0.04 1.23 6.99
C ARG A 107 -1.08 2.11 7.65
N ASN A 108 -0.66 3.06 8.49
CA ASN A 108 -1.57 3.90 9.27
C ASN A 108 -2.71 3.10 9.96
N PHE A 109 -2.36 2.03 10.69
CA PHE A 109 -3.34 1.11 11.27
C PHE A 109 -3.00 0.75 12.72
N LYS A 110 -4.02 0.67 13.59
CA LYS A 110 -3.85 0.57 15.05
C LYS A 110 -3.33 -0.78 15.56
N ALA A 111 -3.48 -1.86 14.79
CA ALA A 111 -3.04 -3.20 15.19
C ALA A 111 -1.82 -3.64 14.36
N SER A 112 -0.90 -4.38 14.97
CA SER A 112 0.25 -4.94 14.25
C SER A 112 -0.16 -6.10 13.34
N VAL A 113 0.70 -6.43 12.37
CA VAL A 113 0.55 -7.65 11.55
C VAL A 113 0.45 -8.91 12.43
N ALA A 114 1.23 -8.99 13.53
CA ALA A 114 1.20 -10.13 14.44
C ALA A 114 -0.15 -10.26 15.17
N ASP A 115 -0.71 -9.14 15.64
CA ASP A 115 -2.04 -9.10 16.28
C ASP A 115 -3.13 -9.54 15.30
N LEU A 116 -3.09 -9.03 14.07
CA LEU A 116 -4.05 -9.36 13.01
C LEU A 116 -3.99 -10.85 12.65
N ARG A 117 -2.79 -11.42 12.48
CA ARG A 117 -2.60 -12.87 12.26
C ARG A 117 -3.17 -13.71 13.40
N LYS A 118 -2.85 -13.37 14.65
CA LYS A 118 -3.34 -14.07 15.85
C LYS A 118 -4.87 -13.99 15.98
N LYS A 119 -5.42 -12.78 15.81
CA LYS A 119 -6.85 -12.45 15.96
C LYS A 119 -7.74 -13.14 14.93
N PHE A 120 -7.31 -13.12 13.66
CA PHE A 120 -8.07 -13.69 12.55
C PHE A 120 -7.61 -15.09 12.15
N LYS A 121 -6.61 -15.67 12.83
CA LYS A 121 -6.05 -17.01 12.55
C LYS A 121 -5.54 -17.18 11.11
N ILE A 122 -4.78 -16.19 10.63
CA ILE A 122 -4.27 -16.11 9.25
C ILE A 122 -2.83 -16.65 9.19
N LYS A 123 -2.63 -17.70 8.40
CA LYS A 123 -1.32 -18.32 8.12
C LYS A 123 -0.50 -17.44 7.15
N SER A 124 0.82 -17.61 7.15
CA SER A 124 1.72 -16.90 6.22
C SER A 124 1.74 -17.56 4.83
N GLY A 125 2.18 -16.80 3.82
CA GLY A 125 2.23 -17.22 2.41
C GLY A 125 0.87 -17.15 1.71
N GLY A 126 0.74 -17.88 0.59
CA GLY A 126 -0.44 -17.84 -0.28
C GLY A 126 -0.41 -16.70 -1.28
N GLU A 127 -1.43 -16.62 -2.14
CA GLU A 127 -1.47 -15.66 -3.26
C GLU A 127 -2.15 -14.32 -2.91
N ARG A 128 -2.90 -14.28 -1.79
CA ARG A 128 -3.61 -13.08 -1.32
C ARG A 128 -2.70 -12.15 -0.56
N TYR A 129 -2.80 -10.86 -0.88
CA TYR A 129 -2.16 -9.75 -0.18
C TYR A 129 -3.22 -8.89 0.50
N ILE A 130 -3.29 -8.99 1.83
CA ILE A 130 -4.25 -8.24 2.62
C ILE A 130 -3.59 -6.98 3.19
N PHE A 131 -4.17 -5.82 2.89
CA PHE A 131 -3.75 -4.54 3.46
C PHE A 131 -4.76 -4.07 4.50
N PHE A 132 -4.28 -3.71 5.67
CA PHE A 132 -5.07 -3.00 6.68
C PHE A 132 -4.58 -1.56 6.76
N THR A 133 -5.48 -0.62 6.50
CA THR A 133 -5.15 0.80 6.44
C THR A 133 -6.25 1.70 7.01
N THR A 134 -5.92 2.98 7.22
CA THR A 134 -6.89 4.02 7.55
C THR A 134 -6.82 5.10 6.46
N LEU A 135 -8.01 5.45 5.96
CA LEU A 135 -8.25 6.43 4.92
C LEU A 135 -8.19 7.86 5.49
N GLU A 136 -8.08 8.86 4.62
CA GLU A 136 -8.05 10.28 5.04
C GLU A 136 -9.27 10.68 5.88
N ASN A 137 -10.45 10.12 5.58
CA ASN A 137 -11.68 10.31 6.37
C ASN A 137 -11.71 9.56 7.73
N GLY A 138 -10.58 8.98 8.17
CA GLY A 138 -10.44 8.28 9.44
C GLY A 138 -11.04 6.86 9.48
N LYS A 139 -11.67 6.38 8.39
CA LYS A 139 -12.24 5.03 8.35
C LYS A 139 -11.13 3.98 8.14
N SER A 140 -11.17 2.95 8.97
CA SER A 140 -10.32 1.77 8.83
C SER A 140 -10.88 0.79 7.81
N LEU A 141 -10.03 0.34 6.88
CA LEU A 141 -10.38 -0.52 5.76
C LEU A 141 -9.45 -1.75 5.70
N MET A 142 -9.98 -2.86 5.19
CA MET A 142 -9.21 -4.00 4.72
C MET A 142 -9.33 -4.08 3.19
N LEU A 143 -8.21 -4.09 2.49
CA LEU A 143 -8.14 -4.38 1.06
C LEU A 143 -7.69 -5.83 0.87
N ASP A 144 -8.39 -6.56 0.02
CA ASP A 144 -7.97 -7.90 -0.44
C ASP A 144 -7.48 -7.79 -1.88
N CYS A 145 -6.23 -8.18 -2.11
CA CYS A 145 -5.54 -7.93 -3.37
C CYS A 145 -4.78 -9.15 -3.89
N GLU A 146 -4.56 -9.18 -5.20
CA GLU A 146 -3.65 -10.10 -5.90
C GLU A 146 -2.44 -9.32 -6.43
N LYS A 147 -1.27 -9.96 -6.61
CA LYS A 147 -0.10 -9.30 -7.25
C LYS A 147 -0.44 -8.99 -8.72
N SER A 148 -0.13 -7.77 -9.17
CA SER A 148 -0.19 -7.35 -10.58
C SER A 148 1.14 -7.56 -11.30
#